data_AF-A0A424I1K8-F1
#
_entry.id   AF-A0A424I1K8-F1
#
_cell.length_a   1.000
_cell.length_b   1.000
_cell.length_c   1.000
_cell.angle_alpha   90.00
_cell.angle_beta   90.00
_cell.angle_gamma   90.00
#
_symmetry.space_group_name_H-M   'P 1'
#
loop_
_entity.id
_entity.type
_entity.pdbx_description
1 polymer ?
#
loop_
_entity_poly.entity_id
_entity_poly.type
_entity_poly.pdbx_seq_one_letter_code
_entity_poly.pdbx_strand_id
1 'polypeptide(L)'
;MAILAAGVGFAIRGGIFDNWGGEYGFTGAQLGAIGGAGFTGFCFGIVIGGVVCDKIGYGKLVAVAFATHVLSYVVTFLAGTPDNAYMFLFWGMFLFAYANGTLEAVANPLVATAFPENRNHYLNILHASWPLGLVIGGIVGWTLDDKLQLGW
;
A
#
# COMPACT_ATOMS: atom_id res chain seq x y z
N MET A 1 -10.08 10.16 -0.07
CA MET A 1 -8.63 10.22 -0.38
C MET A 1 -7.86 8.93 -0.02
N ALA A 2 -8.53 7.80 0.24
CA ALA A 2 -7.83 6.55 0.60
C ALA A 2 -6.95 6.02 -0.55
N ILE A 3 -7.46 6.05 -1.79
CA ILE A 3 -6.75 5.57 -2.97
C ILE A 3 -5.51 6.44 -3.31
N LEU A 4 -5.59 7.76 -3.10
CA LEU A 4 -4.43 8.66 -3.20
C LEU A 4 -3.30 8.23 -2.26
N ALA A 5 -3.61 8.00 -0.98
CA ALA A 5 -2.63 7.60 0.02
C ALA A 5 -2.01 6.23 -0.30
N ALA A 6 -2.81 5.30 -0.83
CA ALA A 6 -2.33 4.02 -1.30
C ALA A 6 -1.31 4.20 -2.45
N GLY A 7 -1.63 5.02 -3.46
CA GLY A 7 -0.72 5.34 -4.56
C GLY A 7 0.60 5.93 -4.06
N VAL A 8 0.56 6.89 -3.13
CA VAL A 8 1.78 7.46 -2.52
C VAL A 8 2.63 6.38 -1.87
N GLY A 9 2.05 5.52 -1.03
CA GLY A 9 2.80 4.50 -0.32
C GLY A 9 3.37 3.40 -1.24
N PHE A 10 2.67 3.03 -2.31
CA PHE A 10 3.19 2.10 -3.31
C PHE A 10 4.36 2.68 -4.09
N ALA A 11 4.29 3.96 -4.48
CA ALA A 11 5.40 4.63 -5.16
C ALA A 11 6.62 4.76 -4.25
N ILE A 12 6.44 5.15 -2.98
CA ILE A 12 7.52 5.23 -2.02
C ILE A 12 8.17 3.85 -1.82
N ARG A 13 7.38 2.80 -1.55
CA ARG A 13 7.93 1.45 -1.34
C ARG A 13 8.62 0.88 -2.58
N GLY A 14 8.11 1.17 -3.77
CA GLY A 14 8.76 0.77 -5.02
C GLY A 14 10.10 1.49 -5.26
N GLY A 15 10.21 2.74 -4.80
CA GLY A 15 11.42 3.55 -4.90
C GLY A 15 12.51 3.23 -3.88
N ILE A 16 12.26 2.35 -2.90
CA ILE A 16 13.26 1.91 -1.89
C ILE A 16 13.99 0.62 -2.33
N PHE A 17 13.53 -0.04 -3.39
CA PHE A 17 13.99 -1.39 -3.74
C PHE A 17 15.47 -1.46 -4.10
N ASP A 18 16.03 -0.42 -4.70
CA ASP A 18 17.46 -0.28 -4.95
C ASP A 18 18.27 -0.11 -3.66
N ASN A 19 17.78 0.68 -2.69
CA ASN A 19 18.39 0.77 -1.36
C ASN A 19 18.42 -0.61 -0.68
N TRP A 20 17.29 -1.31 -0.62
CA TRP A 20 17.22 -2.67 -0.04
C TRP A 20 18.09 -3.68 -0.80
N GLY A 21 18.18 -3.54 -2.12
CA GLY A 21 19.08 -4.33 -2.95
C GLY A 21 20.55 -4.14 -2.56
N GLY A 22 20.96 -2.88 -2.34
CA GLY A 22 22.32 -2.53 -1.91
C GLY A 22 22.62 -2.91 -0.46
N GLU A 23 21.69 -2.67 0.45
CA GLU A 23 21.87 -2.88 1.90
C GLU A 23 21.85 -4.36 2.29
N TYR A 24 20.86 -5.12 1.80
CA TYR A 24 20.67 -6.53 2.16
C TYR A 24 21.19 -7.50 1.10
N GLY A 25 21.73 -7.01 -0.01
CA GLY A 25 22.28 -7.84 -1.09
C GLY A 25 21.22 -8.64 -1.84
N PHE A 26 19.98 -8.16 -1.92
CA PHE A 26 18.89 -8.88 -2.57
C PHE A 26 19.09 -8.99 -4.09
N THR A 27 18.77 -10.16 -4.62
CA THR A 27 18.66 -10.38 -6.06
C THR A 27 17.42 -9.69 -6.64
N GLY A 28 17.44 -9.41 -7.94
CA GLY A 28 16.25 -8.90 -8.64
C GLY A 28 15.02 -9.80 -8.51
N ALA A 29 15.21 -11.12 -8.38
CA ALA A 29 14.12 -12.06 -8.12
C ALA A 29 13.49 -11.88 -6.73
N GLN A 30 14.31 -11.63 -5.70
CA GLN A 30 13.82 -11.36 -4.35
C GLN A 30 13.10 -10.02 -4.27
N LEU A 31 13.66 -8.96 -4.86
CA LEU A 31 12.99 -7.67 -4.95
C LEU A 31 11.67 -7.77 -5.72
N GLY A 32 11.66 -8.50 -6.84
CA GLY A 32 10.44 -8.80 -7.59
C GLY A 32 9.41 -9.58 -6.77
N ALA A 33 9.84 -10.54 -5.95
CA ALA A 33 8.95 -11.28 -5.06
C ALA A 33 8.35 -10.39 -3.95
N ILE A 34 9.14 -9.48 -3.36
CA ILE A 34 8.65 -8.49 -2.40
C ILE A 34 7.60 -7.58 -3.06
N GLY A 35 7.90 -7.04 -4.26
CA GLY A 35 6.92 -6.26 -5.03
C GLY A 35 5.65 -7.05 -5.36
N GLY A 36 5.79 -8.30 -5.76
CA GLY A 36 4.69 -9.24 -6.02
C GLY A 36 3.82 -9.52 -4.80
N ALA A 37 4.42 -9.57 -3.61
CA ALA A 37 3.69 -9.66 -2.34
C ALA A 37 2.74 -8.46 -2.15
N GLY A 38 3.14 -7.28 -2.61
CA GLY A 38 2.30 -6.09 -2.65
C GLY A 38 1.04 -6.31 -3.49
N PHE A 39 1.17 -6.66 -4.77
CA PHE A 39 -0.01 -6.90 -5.62
C PHE A 39 -0.90 -8.03 -5.08
N THR A 40 -0.29 -9.08 -4.54
CA THR A 40 -1.01 -10.22 -3.96
C THR A 40 -1.79 -9.80 -2.72
N GLY A 41 -1.17 -9.06 -1.79
CA GLY A 41 -1.84 -8.54 -0.60
C GLY A 41 -2.99 -7.61 -0.97
N PHE A 42 -2.78 -6.72 -1.94
CA PHE A 42 -3.82 -5.83 -2.45
C PHE A 42 -5.04 -6.59 -2.99
N CYS A 43 -4.79 -7.60 -3.82
CA CYS A 43 -5.83 -8.48 -4.36
C CYS A 43 -6.67 -9.12 -3.24
N PHE A 44 -6.01 -9.74 -2.25
CA PHE A 44 -6.72 -10.35 -1.12
C PHE A 44 -7.48 -9.32 -0.29
N GLY A 45 -6.92 -8.12 -0.08
CA GLY A 45 -7.60 -7.03 0.60
C GLY A 45 -8.89 -6.61 -0.10
N ILE A 46 -8.87 -6.48 -1.43
CA ILE A 46 -10.06 -6.15 -2.22
C ILE A 46 -11.10 -7.27 -2.18
N VAL A 47 -10.68 -8.51 -2.48
CA VAL A 47 -11.61 -9.65 -2.58
C VAL A 47 -12.26 -9.94 -1.22
N ILE A 48 -11.46 -10.06 -0.17
CA ILE A 48 -11.97 -10.37 1.17
C ILE A 48 -12.77 -9.17 1.69
N GLY A 49 -12.21 -7.96 1.60
CA GLY A 49 -12.87 -6.72 2.01
C GLY A 49 -14.22 -6.52 1.33
N GLY A 50 -14.30 -6.75 0.02
CA GLY A 50 -15.52 -6.59 -0.76
C GLY A 50 -16.60 -7.61 -0.40
N VAL A 51 -16.22 -8.86 -0.08
CA VAL A 51 -17.18 -9.89 0.35
C VAL A 51 -17.77 -9.59 1.73
N VAL A 52 -17.00 -8.94 2.60
CA VAL A 52 -17.42 -8.73 3.99
C VAL A 52 -17.90 -7.32 4.29
N CYS A 53 -17.60 -6.31 3.47
CA CYS A 53 -17.84 -4.90 3.78
C CYS A 53 -19.30 -4.58 4.12
N ASP A 54 -20.24 -5.15 3.39
CA ASP A 54 -21.67 -4.95 3.65
C ASP A 54 -22.18 -5.71 4.88
N LYS A 55 -21.43 -6.71 5.37
CA LYS A 55 -21.79 -7.52 6.55
C LYS A 55 -21.24 -6.96 7.85
N ILE A 56 -19.96 -6.53 7.87
CA ILE A 56 -19.30 -6.06 9.09
C ILE A 56 -19.37 -4.54 9.27
N GLY A 57 -19.64 -3.81 8.20
CA GLY A 57 -19.72 -2.36 8.17
C GLY A 57 -18.38 -1.68 7.90
N TYR A 58 -18.45 -0.54 7.22
CA TYR A 58 -17.31 0.19 6.68
C TYR A 58 -16.33 0.68 7.75
N GLY A 59 -16.83 1.22 8.87
CA GLY A 59 -15.97 1.77 9.94
C GLY A 59 -15.06 0.71 10.59
N LYS A 60 -15.55 -0.52 10.77
CA LYS A 60 -14.75 -1.61 11.34
C LYS A 60 -13.63 -2.05 10.40
N LEU A 61 -13.92 -2.14 9.10
CA LEU A 61 -12.91 -2.46 8.10
C LEU A 61 -11.84 -1.38 7.98
N VAL A 62 -12.21 -0.10 8.11
CA VAL A 62 -11.23 1.00 8.18
C VAL A 62 -10.33 0.85 9.40
N ALA A 63 -10.88 0.49 10.57
CA ALA A 63 -10.08 0.24 11.77
C ALA A 63 -9.13 -0.96 11.61
N VAL A 64 -9.60 -2.05 10.98
CA VAL A 64 -8.76 -3.21 10.64
C VAL A 64 -7.63 -2.81 9.70
N ALA A 65 -7.94 -2.10 8.63
CA ALA A 65 -6.92 -1.63 7.69
C ALA A 65 -5.88 -0.73 8.36
N PHE A 66 -6.30 0.18 9.24
CA PHE A 66 -5.39 1.01 10.02
C PHE A 66 -4.47 0.17 10.92
N ALA A 67 -5.02 -0.79 11.67
CA ALA A 67 -4.23 -1.71 12.49
C ALA A 67 -3.25 -2.54 11.66
N THR A 68 -3.66 -3.01 10.48
CA THR A 68 -2.78 -3.73 9.56
C THR A 68 -1.69 -2.84 8.97
N HIS A 69 -1.95 -1.55 8.71
CA HIS A 69 -0.90 -0.60 8.34
C HIS A 69 0.14 -0.45 9.46
N VAL A 70 -0.29 -0.26 10.71
CA VAL A 70 0.63 -0.18 11.85
C VAL A 70 1.45 -1.46 11.97
N LEU A 71 0.82 -2.63 11.85
CA LEU A 71 1.52 -3.91 11.86
C LEU A 71 2.52 -4.02 10.71
N SER A 72 2.15 -3.60 9.50
CA SER A 72 3.06 -3.57 8.36
C SER A 72 4.31 -2.73 8.64
N TYR A 73 4.16 -1.55 9.25
CA TYR A 73 5.32 -0.72 9.64
C TYR A 73 6.18 -1.44 10.68
N VAL A 74 5.58 -1.97 11.74
CA VAL A 74 6.32 -2.73 12.77
C VAL A 74 7.10 -3.88 12.14
N VAL A 75 6.47 -4.68 11.29
CA VAL A 75 7.12 -5.79 10.59
C VAL A 75 8.24 -5.28 9.67
N THR A 76 8.03 -4.18 8.94
CA THR A 76 9.07 -3.60 8.07
C THR A 76 10.29 -3.16 8.89
N PHE A 77 10.11 -2.51 10.04
CA PHE A 77 11.20 -2.04 10.91
C PHE A 77 11.95 -3.16 11.66
N LEU A 78 11.40 -4.37 11.70
CA LEU A 78 12.09 -5.54 12.27
C LEU A 78 13.06 -6.20 11.27
N ALA A 79 13.06 -5.77 10.01
CA ALA A 79 14.15 -6.07 9.08
C ALA A 79 15.41 -5.36 9.58
N GLY A 80 16.36 -6.13 10.11
CA GLY A 80 17.56 -5.58 10.74
C GLY A 80 18.84 -6.35 10.43
N THR A 81 18.73 -7.54 9.84
CA THR A 81 19.86 -8.31 9.34
C THR A 81 19.56 -8.87 7.95
N PRO A 82 20.57 -9.09 7.09
CA PRO A 82 20.35 -9.70 5.77
C PRO A 82 19.59 -11.03 5.84
N ASP A 83 19.82 -11.82 6.89
CA ASP A 83 19.18 -13.13 7.09
C ASP A 83 17.66 -13.03 7.34
N ASN A 84 17.20 -11.96 7.99
CA ASN A 84 15.79 -11.78 8.33
C ASN A 84 15.05 -10.85 7.37
N ALA A 85 15.77 -9.89 6.76
CA ALA A 85 15.19 -8.78 6.02
C ALA A 85 14.24 -9.22 4.92
N TYR A 86 14.57 -10.28 4.17
CA TYR A 86 13.71 -10.74 3.07
C TYR A 86 12.30 -11.11 3.54
N MET A 87 12.18 -11.86 4.63
CA MET A 87 10.88 -12.28 5.17
C MET A 87 10.10 -11.10 5.76
N PHE A 88 10.77 -10.24 6.52
CA PHE A 88 10.13 -9.07 7.13
C PHE A 88 9.66 -8.06 6.08
N LEU A 89 10.46 -7.77 5.06
CA LEU A 89 10.09 -6.84 3.99
C LEU A 89 9.01 -7.43 3.07
N PHE A 90 9.05 -8.73 2.78
CA PHE A 90 7.99 -9.43 2.04
C PHE A 90 6.65 -9.32 2.76
N TRP A 91 6.59 -9.71 4.04
CA TRP A 91 5.35 -9.65 4.81
C TRP A 91 4.93 -8.22 5.13
N GLY A 92 5.87 -7.31 5.36
CA GLY A 92 5.62 -5.88 5.50
C GLY A 92 4.93 -5.31 4.27
N MET A 93 5.43 -5.64 3.07
CA MET A 93 4.83 -5.24 1.80
C MET A 93 3.45 -5.85 1.58
N PHE A 94 3.29 -7.15 1.87
CA PHE A 94 1.99 -7.83 1.79
C PHE A 94 0.94 -7.17 2.69
N LEU A 95 1.28 -6.95 3.97
CA LEU A 95 0.37 -6.35 4.95
C LEU A 95 0.01 -4.91 4.59
N PHE A 96 0.99 -4.12 4.14
CA PHE A 96 0.76 -2.77 3.63
C PHE A 96 -0.27 -2.79 2.51
N ALA A 97 -0.08 -3.66 1.54
CA ALA A 97 -0.96 -3.74 0.39
C ALA A 97 -2.35 -4.30 0.75
N TYR A 98 -2.42 -5.30 1.63
CA TYR A 98 -3.69 -5.82 2.14
C TYR A 98 -4.52 -4.73 2.83
N ALA A 99 -3.88 -3.90 3.65
CA ALA A 99 -4.54 -2.77 4.29
C ALA A 99 -5.12 -1.78 3.26
N ASN A 100 -4.33 -1.42 2.24
CA ASN A 100 -4.81 -0.54 1.17
C ASN A 100 -5.94 -1.18 0.34
N GLY A 101 -5.84 -2.47 -0.01
CA GLY A 101 -6.90 -3.18 -0.74
C GLY A 101 -8.20 -3.26 0.07
N THR A 102 -8.10 -3.42 1.39
CA THR A 102 -9.25 -3.36 2.30
C THR A 102 -9.89 -1.96 2.29
N LEU A 103 -9.08 -0.90 2.29
CA LEU A 103 -9.60 0.48 2.18
C LEU A 103 -10.26 0.75 0.84
N GLU A 104 -9.73 0.22 -0.26
CA GLU A 104 -10.35 0.33 -1.58
C GLU A 104 -11.72 -0.37 -1.61
N ALA A 105 -11.81 -1.59 -1.07
CA ALA A 105 -13.07 -2.32 -0.96
C ALA A 105 -14.15 -1.55 -0.18
N VAL A 106 -13.75 -0.71 0.78
CA VAL A 106 -14.66 0.15 1.55
C VAL A 106 -14.97 1.46 0.81
N ALA A 107 -13.96 2.08 0.20
CA ALA A 107 -14.10 3.40 -0.41
C ALA A 107 -15.05 3.40 -1.61
N ASN A 108 -15.03 2.33 -2.42
CA ASN A 108 -15.88 2.21 -3.59
C ASN A 108 -17.39 2.26 -3.26
N PRO A 109 -17.94 1.38 -2.41
CA PRO A 109 -19.36 1.46 -2.03
C PRO A 109 -19.68 2.72 -1.20
N LEU A 110 -18.75 3.20 -0.37
CA LEU A 110 -18.95 4.44 0.40
C LEU A 110 -19.15 5.67 -0.51
N VAL A 111 -18.32 5.83 -1.54
CA VAL A 111 -18.47 6.91 -2.52
C VAL A 111 -19.75 6.73 -3.33
N ALA A 112 -20.05 5.50 -3.73
CA ALA A 112 -21.25 5.18 -4.51
C ALA A 112 -22.56 5.44 -3.77
N THR A 113 -22.55 5.35 -2.44
CA THR A 113 -23.69 5.62 -1.56
C THR A 113 -23.76 7.08 -1.13
N ALA A 114 -22.61 7.74 -0.91
CA ALA A 114 -22.55 9.16 -0.58
C ALA A 114 -22.95 10.07 -1.76
N PHE A 115 -22.68 9.64 -3.00
CA PHE A 115 -22.99 10.40 -4.22
C PHE A 115 -23.84 9.59 -5.22
N PRO A 116 -25.11 9.27 -4.88
CA PRO A 116 -25.93 8.38 -5.68
C PRO A 116 -26.24 8.92 -7.08
N GLU A 117 -26.48 10.22 -7.23
CA GLU A 117 -26.86 10.87 -8.49
C GLU A 117 -25.69 11.04 -9.47
N ASN A 118 -24.44 11.03 -8.98
CA ASN A 118 -23.23 11.29 -9.78
C ASN A 118 -22.15 10.24 -9.54
N ARG A 119 -22.55 8.98 -9.27
CA ARG A 119 -21.66 7.89 -8.86
C ARG A 119 -20.43 7.73 -9.75
N ASN A 120 -20.63 7.68 -11.06
CA ASN A 120 -19.53 7.48 -12.02
C ASN A 120 -18.50 8.60 -11.96
N HIS A 121 -18.94 9.85 -11.82
CA HIS A 121 -18.04 11.00 -11.72
C HIS A 121 -17.14 10.92 -10.48
N TYR A 122 -17.73 10.65 -9.31
CA TYR A 122 -16.97 10.58 -8.06
C TYR A 122 -16.11 9.32 -7.95
N LEU A 123 -16.55 8.19 -8.51
CA LEU A 123 -15.70 7.00 -8.64
C LEU A 123 -14.51 7.25 -9.56
N ASN A 124 -14.71 7.96 -10.68
CA ASN A 124 -13.61 8.33 -11.57
C ASN A 124 -12.60 9.26 -10.87
N ILE A 125 -13.06 10.22 -10.06
CA ILE A 125 -12.16 11.05 -9.23
C ILE A 125 -11.41 10.18 -8.22
N LEU A 126 -12.10 9.24 -7.56
CA LEU A 126 -11.49 8.34 -6.58
C LEU A 126 -10.37 7.52 -7.23
N HIS A 127 -10.58 6.92 -8.41
CA HIS A 127 -9.56 6.15 -9.11
C HIS A 127 -8.47 7.02 -9.73
N ALA A 128 -8.81 8.21 -10.27
CA ALA A 128 -7.83 9.17 -10.76
C ALA A 128 -6.87 9.66 -9.66
N SER A 129 -7.28 9.54 -8.40
CA SER A 129 -6.39 9.83 -7.27
C SER A 129 -5.24 8.82 -7.12
N TRP A 130 -5.37 7.58 -7.63
CA TRP A 130 -4.28 6.60 -7.62
C TRP A 130 -3.04 7.05 -8.40
N PRO A 131 -3.11 7.35 -9.72
CA PRO A 131 -1.94 7.79 -10.48
C PRO A 131 -1.39 9.13 -9.97
N LEU A 132 -2.26 10.03 -9.49
CA LEU A 132 -1.79 11.25 -8.83
C LEU A 132 -0.94 10.92 -7.58
N GLY A 133 -1.37 9.93 -6.79
CA GLY A 133 -0.64 9.44 -5.63
C GLY A 133 0.70 8.85 -6.00
N LEU A 134 0.78 8.06 -7.08
CA LEU A 134 2.04 7.52 -7.58
C LEU A 134 3.03 8.63 -7.96
N VAL A 135 2.56 9.68 -8.66
CA VAL A 135 3.39 10.83 -9.02
C VAL A 135 3.91 11.55 -7.76
N ILE A 136 3.01 11.84 -6.80
CA ILE A 136 3.40 12.51 -5.54
C ILE A 136 4.40 11.64 -4.78
N GLY A 137 4.13 10.35 -4.61
CA GLY A 137 5.01 9.43 -3.89
C GLY A 137 6.38 9.28 -4.56
N GLY A 138 6.43 9.24 -5.88
CA GLY A 138 7.69 9.22 -6.63
C GLY A 138 8.52 10.49 -6.43
N ILE A 139 7.88 11.67 -6.50
CA ILE A 139 8.55 12.96 -6.23
C ILE A 139 9.06 13.00 -4.79
N VAL A 140 8.26 12.55 -3.82
CA VAL A 140 8.66 12.51 -2.40
C VAL A 140 9.83 11.55 -2.20
N GLY A 141 9.75 10.33 -2.73
CA GLY A 141 10.83 9.35 -2.64
C GLY A 141 12.15 9.87 -3.20
N TRP A 142 12.12 10.38 -4.44
CA TRP A 142 13.28 11.01 -5.08
C TRP A 142 13.85 12.19 -4.28
N THR A 143 12.98 13.00 -3.67
CA THR A 143 13.45 14.15 -2.88
C THR A 143 14.10 13.70 -1.57
N LEU A 144 13.54 12.71 -0.88
CA LEU A 144 14.06 12.23 0.40
C LEU A 144 15.36 11.43 0.21
N ASP A 145 15.40 10.56 -0.79
CA ASP A 145 16.52 9.66 -1.06
C ASP A 145 17.62 10.36 -1.86
N ASP A 146 17.37 10.73 -3.11
CA ASP A 146 18.42 11.26 -4.00
C ASP A 146 18.88 12.68 -3.64
N LYS A 147 17.94 13.55 -3.22
CA LYS A 147 18.27 14.97 -2.96
C LYS A 147 18.74 15.21 -1.54
N LEU A 148 18.11 14.58 -0.55
CA LEU A 148 18.42 14.79 0.87
C LEU A 148 19.31 13.70 1.46
N GLN A 149 19.51 12.58 0.76
CA GLN A 149 20.34 11.45 1.22
C GLN A 149 19.96 10.96 2.61
N LEU A 150 18.65 10.98 2.91
CA LEU A 150 18.15 10.48 4.18
C LEU A 150 18.25 8.95 4.18
N GLY A 151 18.99 8.40 5.15
CA GLY A 151 18.96 6.97 5.41
C GLY A 151 17.58 6.54 5.88
N TRP A 152 17.07 5.47 5.27
CA TRP A 152 15.73 4.93 5.45
C TRP A 152 15.75 3.42 5.27
#